data_AF-A0A1V4EG00-F1
#
_entry.id   AF-A0A1V4EG00-F1
#
_cell.length_a   1.000
_cell.length_b   1.000
_cell.length_c   1.000
_cell.angle_alpha   90.00
_cell.angle_beta   90.00
_cell.angle_gamma   90.00
#
_symmetry.space_group_name_H-M   'P 1'
#
loop_
_entity.id
_entity.type
_entity.pdbx_description
1 polymer ?
#
loop_
_entity_poly.entity_id
_entity_poly.type
_entity_poly.pdbx_seq_one_letter_code
_entity_poly.pdbx_strand_id
1 'polypeptide(L)'
;MPPETVEVRRSARRRRTVSAYRDGDKTIVLLPAGLSTTDEEQWVRRMLDRLAAKEQRRRPSDDDLLERATELSARYLDGKAVPISVRWVENQLHRWGSCTPDHGTIRLSARLRGMPAWVVDYVIMHELAHLLVPSHGPRFWALVERYPRAERARGFLEGFSMAANGAPEEC
;
A
#
# COMPACT_ATOMS: atom_id res chain seq x y z
N MET A 1 -16.66 9.43 -3.40
CA MET A 1 -16.57 9.12 -1.96
C MET A 1 -17.67 9.92 -1.28
N PRO A 2 -18.65 9.30 -0.60
CA PRO A 2 -19.60 10.07 0.19
C PRO A 2 -18.82 10.89 1.25
N PRO A 3 -19.32 12.08 1.66
CA PRO A 3 -18.59 12.92 2.60
C PRO A 3 -18.45 12.18 3.93
N GLU A 4 -17.21 11.96 4.37
CA GLU A 4 -16.92 11.43 5.70
C GLU A 4 -17.55 12.37 6.73
N THR A 5 -18.50 11.85 7.52
CA THR A 5 -19.12 12.65 8.57
C THR A 5 -18.16 12.70 9.76
N VAL A 6 -17.61 13.88 10.02
CA VAL A 6 -16.70 14.10 11.16
C VAL A 6 -17.52 14.44 12.39
N GLU A 7 -17.38 13.64 13.45
CA GLU A 7 -18.06 13.85 14.72
C GLU A 7 -17.04 14.24 15.80
N VAL A 8 -17.15 15.47 16.30
CA VAL A 8 -16.27 16.00 17.34
C VAL A 8 -16.89 15.77 18.71
N ARG A 9 -16.20 15.01 19.57
CA ARG A 9 -16.62 14.69 20.94
C ARG A 9 -15.71 15.40 21.95
N ARG A 10 -16.28 16.35 22.68
CA ARG A 10 -15.60 17.08 23.76
C ARG A 10 -15.63 16.26 25.05
N SER A 11 -14.48 16.15 25.72
CA SER A 11 -14.34 15.42 26.99
C SER A 11 -13.78 16.31 28.08
N ALA A 12 -14.55 16.49 29.16
CA ALA A 12 -14.10 17.19 30.37
C ALA A 12 -13.00 16.43 31.14
N ARG A 13 -12.89 15.10 30.94
CA ARG A 13 -11.89 14.25 31.60
C ARG A 13 -10.51 14.32 30.94
N ARG A 14 -10.44 14.71 29.66
CA ARG A 14 -9.17 14.84 28.91
C ARG A 14 -8.61 16.25 29.07
N ARG A 15 -7.34 16.35 29.43
CA ARG A 15 -6.67 17.64 29.69
C ARG A 15 -5.78 18.14 28.55
N ARG A 16 -5.14 17.23 27.78
CA ARG A 16 -4.17 17.59 26.73
C ARG A 16 -4.15 16.66 25.52
N THR A 17 -4.94 15.59 25.54
CA THR A 17 -4.85 14.50 24.56
C THR A 17 -5.98 14.58 23.55
N VAL A 18 -5.61 14.71 22.28
CA VAL A 18 -6.51 14.60 21.13
C VAL A 18 -6.30 13.23 20.48
N SER A 19 -7.38 12.54 20.11
CA SER A 19 -7.32 11.28 19.37
C SER A 19 -8.40 11.22 18.31
N ALA A 20 -8.12 10.60 17.17
CA ALA A 20 -9.13 10.33 16.16
C ALA A 20 -9.09 8.87 15.71
N TYR A 21 -10.26 8.32 15.43
CA TYR A 21 -10.43 6.96 14.90
C TYR A 21 -11.68 6.90 14.02
N ARG A 22 -11.77 5.84 13.23
CA ARG A 22 -12.92 5.58 12.36
C ARG A 22 -13.89 4.61 13.04
N ASP A 23 -15.17 4.93 12.98
CA ASP A 23 -16.28 4.13 13.50
C ASP A 23 -17.37 4.06 12.42
N GLY A 24 -17.39 2.95 11.67
CA GLY A 24 -18.16 2.85 10.43
C GLY A 24 -17.79 3.96 9.44
N ASP A 25 -18.79 4.72 9.00
CA ASP A 25 -18.65 5.83 8.04
C ASP A 25 -18.32 7.18 8.69
N LYS A 26 -18.13 7.19 10.02
CA LYS A 26 -17.83 8.39 10.79
C LYS A 26 -16.36 8.43 11.21
N THR A 27 -15.79 9.62 11.19
CA THR A 27 -14.51 9.89 11.85
C THR A 27 -14.78 10.57 13.19
N ILE A 28 -14.48 9.88 14.29
CA ILE A 28 -14.68 10.40 15.65
C ILE A 28 -13.39 11.09 16.08
N VAL A 29 -13.47 12.38 16.43
CA VAL A 29 -12.36 13.15 17.00
C VAL A 29 -12.68 13.49 18.46
N LEU A 30 -11.88 12.97 19.39
CA LEU A 30 -12.00 13.21 20.83
C LEU A 30 -11.02 14.28 21.29
N LEU A 31 -11.52 15.35 21.91
CA LEU A 31 -10.72 16.51 22.32
C LEU A 31 -11.12 17.10 23.68
N PRO A 32 -10.19 17.78 24.40
CA PRO A 32 -10.48 18.45 25.67
C PRO A 32 -11.59 19.50 25.55
N ALA A 33 -12.46 19.60 26.56
CA ALA A 33 -13.58 20.55 26.54
C ALA A 33 -13.17 22.04 26.66
N GLY A 34 -11.94 22.31 27.12
CA GLY A 34 -11.45 23.68 27.35
C GLY A 34 -10.63 24.28 26.20
N LEU A 35 -10.62 23.67 25.01
CA LEU A 35 -9.92 24.23 23.85
C LEU A 35 -10.65 25.45 23.29
N SER A 36 -9.89 26.42 22.78
CA SER A 36 -10.45 27.49 21.95
C SER A 36 -10.98 26.89 20.63
N THR A 37 -11.92 27.58 19.98
CA THR A 37 -12.46 27.15 18.68
C THR A 37 -11.36 27.04 17.61
N THR A 38 -10.42 27.98 17.60
CA THR A 38 -9.28 27.96 16.68
C THR A 38 -8.32 26.80 16.93
N ASP A 39 -8.05 26.47 18.20
CA ASP A 39 -7.23 25.30 18.53
C ASP A 39 -7.95 23.99 18.17
N GLU A 40 -9.27 23.94 18.39
CA GLU A 40 -10.11 22.80 18.02
C GLU A 40 -10.01 22.52 16.52
N GLU A 41 -10.21 23.52 15.67
CA GLU A 41 -10.12 23.40 14.22
C GLU A 41 -8.75 22.91 13.75
N GLN A 42 -7.66 23.46 14.31
CA GLN A 42 -6.30 23.03 13.98
C GLN A 42 -6.03 21.58 14.37
N TRP A 43 -6.49 21.17 15.56
CA TRP A 43 -6.33 19.79 16.03
C TRP A 43 -7.16 18.80 15.21
N VAL A 44 -8.41 19.15 14.91
CA VAL A 44 -9.28 18.33 14.05
C VAL A 44 -8.63 18.14 12.70
N ARG A 45 -8.20 19.22 12.03
CA ARG A 45 -7.53 19.14 10.72
C ARG A 45 -6.30 18.25 10.75
N ARG A 46 -5.39 18.45 11.71
CA ARG A 46 -4.20 17.59 11.89
C ARG A 46 -4.54 16.11 12.06
N MET A 47 -5.61 15.80 12.79
CA MET A 47 -6.01 14.41 13.01
C MET A 47 -6.65 13.77 11.78
N LEU A 48 -7.47 14.54 11.05
CA LEU A 48 -8.02 14.10 9.77
C LEU A 48 -6.90 13.85 8.75
N ASP A 49 -5.93 14.76 8.61
CA ASP A 49 -4.77 14.59 7.75
C ASP A 49 -3.98 13.33 8.11
N ARG A 50 -3.81 13.06 9.41
CA ARG A 50 -3.11 11.87 9.90
C ARG A 50 -3.86 10.57 9.59
N LEU A 51 -5.19 10.57 9.71
CA LEU A 51 -6.02 9.41 9.36
C LEU A 51 -6.05 9.18 7.86
N ALA A 52 -6.19 10.24 7.06
CA ALA A 52 -6.12 10.18 5.61
C ALA A 52 -4.78 9.64 5.13
N ALA A 53 -3.66 10.15 5.66
CA ALA A 53 -2.32 9.63 5.34
C ALA A 53 -2.14 8.17 5.75
N LYS A 54 -2.74 7.74 6.87
CA LYS A 54 -2.71 6.32 7.28
C LYS A 54 -3.52 5.43 6.35
N GLU A 55 -4.67 5.92 5.86
CA GLU A 55 -5.52 5.19 4.92
C GLU A 55 -4.91 5.14 3.52
N GLN A 56 -4.35 6.25 3.03
CA GLN A 56 -3.62 6.29 1.75
C GLN A 56 -2.42 5.33 1.79
N ARG A 57 -1.67 5.27 2.89
CA ARG A 57 -0.60 4.26 3.07
C ARG A 57 -1.12 2.81 3.06
N ARG A 58 -2.38 2.58 3.40
CA ARG A 58 -3.01 1.25 3.30
C ARG A 58 -3.55 0.97 1.89
N ARG A 59 -3.88 2.01 1.14
CA ARG A 59 -4.50 1.95 -0.19
C ARG A 59 -3.84 2.97 -1.11
N PRO A 60 -2.59 2.73 -1.55
CA PRO A 60 -1.92 3.63 -2.47
C PRO A 60 -2.68 3.69 -3.79
N SER A 61 -2.64 4.83 -4.47
CA SER A 61 -3.21 5.03 -5.81
C SER A 61 -2.34 4.39 -6.90
N ASP A 62 -2.80 4.40 -8.15
CA ASP A 62 -1.99 3.95 -9.30
C ASP A 62 -0.76 4.85 -9.51
N ASP A 63 -0.88 6.15 -9.26
CA ASP A 63 0.25 7.09 -9.32
C ASP A 63 1.27 6.80 -8.22
N ASP A 64 0.81 6.53 -6.99
CA ASP A 64 1.68 6.11 -5.88
C ASP A 64 2.42 4.79 -6.22
N LEU A 65 1.75 3.85 -6.91
CA LEU A 65 2.37 2.60 -7.35
C LEU A 65 3.44 2.84 -8.42
N LEU A 66 3.18 3.72 -9.39
CA LEU A 66 4.13 4.04 -10.44
C LEU A 66 5.36 4.74 -9.86
N GLU A 67 5.17 5.74 -9.01
CA GLU A 67 6.26 6.43 -8.30
C GLU A 67 7.10 5.40 -7.52
N ARG A 68 6.43 4.53 -6.75
CA ARG A 68 7.11 3.50 -5.97
C ARG A 68 7.90 2.52 -6.84
N ALA A 69 7.35 2.11 -7.98
CA ALA A 69 8.05 1.22 -8.91
C ALA A 69 9.29 1.89 -9.52
N THR A 70 9.20 3.17 -9.87
CA THR A 70 10.36 3.95 -10.34
C THR A 70 11.44 4.03 -9.26
N GLU A 71 11.09 4.29 -8.00
CA GLU A 71 12.05 4.30 -6.88
C GLU A 71 12.74 2.94 -6.69
N LEU A 72 11.95 1.85 -6.70
CA LEU A 72 12.47 0.49 -6.53
C LEU A 72 13.41 0.11 -7.68
N SER A 73 13.04 0.45 -8.91
CA SER A 73 13.88 0.23 -10.09
C SER A 73 15.20 1.00 -10.00
N ALA A 74 15.15 2.29 -9.66
CA ALA A 74 16.34 3.12 -9.49
C ALA A 74 17.27 2.54 -8.42
N ARG A 75 16.70 2.08 -7.29
CA ARG A 75 17.45 1.62 -6.13
C ARG A 75 18.04 0.22 -6.29
N TYR A 76 17.31 -0.70 -6.91
CA TYR A 76 17.66 -2.13 -6.90
C TYR A 76 17.96 -2.68 -8.30
N LEU A 77 17.50 -2.02 -9.36
CA LEU A 77 17.63 -2.48 -10.74
C LEU A 77 18.39 -1.49 -11.63
N ASP A 78 19.19 -0.60 -11.03
CA ASP A 78 19.98 0.44 -11.70
C ASP A 78 19.14 1.37 -12.61
N GLY A 79 17.85 1.50 -12.34
CA GLY A 79 16.90 2.26 -13.17
C GLY A 79 16.61 1.64 -14.54
N LYS A 80 17.01 0.38 -14.79
CA LYS A 80 16.85 -0.27 -16.10
C LYS A 80 15.43 -0.76 -16.37
N ALA A 81 14.67 -1.08 -15.32
CA ALA A 81 13.29 -1.53 -15.44
C ALA A 81 12.35 -0.31 -15.32
N VAL A 82 11.95 0.29 -16.44
CA VAL A 82 11.10 1.50 -16.42
C VAL A 82 9.69 1.13 -16.87
N PRO A 83 8.72 0.99 -15.94
CA PRO A 83 7.35 0.72 -16.32
C PRO A 83 6.69 1.98 -16.89
N ILE A 84 5.82 1.79 -17.88
CA ILE A 84 4.95 2.84 -18.43
C ILE A 84 3.76 3.07 -17.49
N SER A 85 3.25 2.02 -16.84
CA SER A 85 2.21 2.16 -15.83
C SER A 85 2.23 0.99 -14.84
N VAL A 86 1.77 1.26 -13.62
CA VAL A 86 1.53 0.26 -12.58
C VAL A 86 0.15 0.53 -12.02
N ARG A 87 -0.76 -0.45 -12.08
CA ARG A 87 -2.17 -0.23 -11.72
C ARG A 87 -2.74 -1.32 -10.84
N TRP A 88 -3.67 -0.94 -9.98
CA TRP A 88 -4.53 -1.89 -9.29
C TRP A 88 -5.58 -2.50 -10.22
N VAL A 89 -5.80 -3.81 -10.08
CA VAL A 89 -6.87 -4.51 -10.79
C VAL A 89 -7.64 -5.47 -9.88
N GLU A 90 -8.95 -5.50 -10.04
CA GLU A 90 -9.85 -6.35 -9.24
C GLU A 90 -9.94 -7.78 -9.79
N ASN A 91 -9.68 -7.97 -11.08
CA ASN A 91 -9.93 -9.23 -11.79
C ASN A 91 -8.73 -10.20 -11.80
N GLN A 92 -7.72 -9.98 -10.94
CA GLN A 92 -6.54 -10.82 -10.83
C GLN A 92 -6.68 -11.75 -9.62
N LEU A 93 -7.35 -12.88 -9.86
CA LEU A 93 -7.88 -13.76 -8.82
C LEU A 93 -6.90 -14.82 -8.32
N HIS A 94 -5.96 -15.24 -9.17
CA HIS A 94 -5.04 -16.36 -8.89
C HIS A 94 -3.57 -15.95 -8.87
N ARG A 95 -3.30 -14.64 -9.00
CA ARG A 95 -1.96 -14.08 -9.10
C ARG A 95 -1.87 -12.79 -8.32
N TRP A 96 -0.68 -12.50 -7.79
CA TRP A 96 -0.45 -11.26 -7.05
C TRP A 96 -0.15 -10.06 -7.96
N GLY A 97 0.49 -10.31 -9.09
CA GLY A 97 0.78 -9.31 -10.12
C GLY A 97 0.88 -9.93 -11.50
N SER A 98 1.02 -9.08 -12.52
CA SER A 98 1.47 -9.47 -13.85
C SER A 98 2.12 -8.30 -14.57
N CYS A 99 2.95 -8.64 -15.54
CA CYS A 99 3.67 -7.70 -16.37
C CYS A 99 3.41 -8.02 -17.85
N THR A 100 3.28 -6.98 -18.68
CA THR A 100 3.29 -7.09 -20.14
C THR A 100 4.53 -6.36 -20.65
N PRO A 101 5.67 -7.05 -20.81
CA PRO A 101 6.97 -6.42 -21.07
C PRO A 101 6.97 -5.52 -22.30
N ASP A 102 6.40 -5.98 -23.41
CA ASP A 102 6.34 -5.24 -24.67
C ASP A 102 5.59 -3.91 -24.57
N HIS A 103 4.68 -3.80 -23.60
CA HIS A 103 3.90 -2.59 -23.32
C HIS A 103 4.36 -1.86 -22.06
N GLY A 104 5.37 -2.37 -21.34
CA GLY A 104 5.85 -1.80 -20.08
C GLY A 104 4.77 -1.66 -18.99
N THR A 105 3.68 -2.42 -19.06
CA THR A 105 2.55 -2.28 -18.12
C THR A 105 2.58 -3.34 -17.05
N ILE A 106 2.40 -2.92 -15.80
CA ILE A 106 2.31 -3.79 -14.63
C ILE A 106 0.90 -3.68 -14.02
N ARG A 107 0.34 -4.83 -13.62
CA ARG A 107 -0.95 -4.94 -12.94
C ARG A 107 -0.74 -5.62 -11.61
N LEU A 108 -1.27 -5.06 -10.54
CA LEU A 108 -1.24 -5.63 -9.20
C LEU A 108 -2.66 -5.98 -8.76
N SER A 109 -2.82 -7.15 -8.14
CA SER A 109 -4.11 -7.58 -7.59
C SER A 109 -4.54 -6.65 -6.45
N ALA A 110 -5.78 -6.17 -6.49
CA ALA A 110 -6.37 -5.34 -5.43
C ALA A 110 -6.39 -6.06 -4.06
N ARG A 111 -6.22 -7.39 -4.04
CA ARG A 111 -6.05 -8.21 -2.82
C ARG A 111 -4.81 -7.82 -2.00
N LEU A 112 -3.80 -7.19 -2.62
CA LEU A 112 -2.63 -6.66 -1.90
C LEU A 112 -2.94 -5.39 -1.10
N ARG A 113 -4.09 -4.73 -1.34
CA ARG A 113 -4.46 -3.51 -0.60
C ARG A 113 -4.63 -3.82 0.88
N GLY A 114 -3.97 -3.03 1.73
CA GLY A 114 -3.93 -3.24 3.17
C GLY A 114 -2.85 -4.22 3.66
N MET A 115 -2.18 -4.95 2.75
CA MET A 115 -0.99 -5.72 3.12
C MET A 115 0.16 -4.79 3.50
N PRO A 116 1.17 -5.28 4.25
CA PRO A 116 2.34 -4.47 4.57
C PRO A 116 3.04 -3.95 3.31
N ALA A 117 3.46 -2.69 3.30
CA ALA A 117 4.09 -2.06 2.13
C ALA A 117 5.27 -2.85 1.55
N TRP A 118 6.04 -3.53 2.41
CA TRP A 118 7.18 -4.34 1.97
C TRP A 118 6.80 -5.61 1.20
N VAL A 119 5.55 -6.07 1.33
CA VAL A 119 4.97 -7.16 0.52
C VAL A 119 4.56 -6.62 -0.85
N VAL A 120 3.92 -5.44 -0.89
CA VAL A 120 3.57 -4.77 -2.16
C VAL A 120 4.83 -4.45 -2.97
N ASP A 121 5.86 -3.91 -2.31
CA ASP A 121 7.17 -3.64 -2.92
C ASP A 121 7.80 -4.90 -3.53
N TYR A 122 7.64 -6.06 -2.88
CA TYR A 122 8.14 -7.32 -3.41
C TYR A 122 7.43 -7.72 -4.71
N VAL A 123 6.10 -7.60 -4.77
CA VAL A 123 5.35 -7.90 -5.99
C VAL A 123 5.73 -6.90 -7.10
N ILE A 124 5.87 -5.61 -6.79
CA ILE A 124 6.39 -4.63 -7.76
C ILE A 124 7.77 -5.03 -8.28
N MET A 125 8.70 -5.39 -7.39
CA MET A 125 10.05 -5.85 -7.78
C MET A 125 10.02 -7.10 -8.67
N HIS A 126 9.09 -8.02 -8.41
CA HIS A 126 8.87 -9.20 -9.23
C HIS A 126 8.44 -8.82 -10.65
N GLU A 127 7.44 -7.96 -10.78
CA GLU A 127 6.94 -7.51 -12.09
C GLU A 127 7.94 -6.62 -12.84
N LEU A 128 8.72 -5.80 -12.13
CA LEU A 128 9.82 -5.04 -12.71
C LEU A 128 10.92 -5.95 -13.25
N ALA A 129 11.23 -7.06 -12.57
CA ALA A 129 12.20 -8.03 -13.07
C ALA A 129 11.72 -8.67 -14.39
N HIS A 130 10.42 -8.86 -14.58
CA HIS A 130 9.85 -9.33 -15.85
C HIS A 130 10.06 -8.38 -17.03
N LEU A 131 10.23 -7.07 -16.80
CA LEU A 131 10.62 -6.13 -17.86
C LEU A 131 12.03 -6.41 -18.41
N LEU A 132 12.88 -7.09 -17.64
CA LEU A 132 14.27 -7.37 -18.00
C LEU A 132 14.53 -8.84 -18.34
N VAL A 133 13.81 -9.76 -17.69
CA VAL A 133 13.97 -11.20 -17.82
C VAL A 133 12.57 -11.87 -17.84
N PRO A 134 12.11 -12.40 -18.97
CA PRO A 134 10.74 -12.92 -19.10
C PRO A 134 10.42 -14.13 -18.19
N SER A 135 11.39 -15.01 -17.98
CA SER A 135 11.18 -16.29 -17.28
C SER A 135 11.87 -16.32 -15.92
N HIS A 136 11.27 -17.02 -14.94
CA HIS A 136 11.75 -17.17 -13.56
C HIS A 136 13.03 -18.02 -13.37
N GLY A 137 14.00 -17.91 -14.27
CA GLY A 137 15.29 -18.58 -14.15
C GLY A 137 16.25 -17.91 -13.15
N PRO A 138 17.49 -18.42 -13.02
CA PRO A 138 18.48 -17.87 -12.07
C PRO A 138 18.74 -16.37 -12.24
N ARG A 139 18.74 -15.87 -13.48
CA ARG A 139 18.90 -14.44 -13.77
C ARG A 139 17.75 -13.58 -13.23
N PHE A 140 16.52 -14.09 -13.29
CA PHE A 140 15.36 -13.40 -12.76
C PHE A 140 15.43 -13.32 -11.24
N TRP A 141 15.70 -14.45 -10.57
CA TRP A 141 15.79 -14.47 -9.11
C TRP A 141 16.94 -13.62 -8.59
N ALA A 142 18.08 -13.58 -9.29
CA ALA A 142 19.17 -12.68 -8.96
C ALA A 142 18.80 -11.18 -9.02
N LEU A 143 17.76 -10.80 -9.77
CA LEU A 143 17.23 -9.43 -9.78
C LEU A 143 16.25 -9.21 -8.62
N VAL A 144 15.30 -10.13 -8.43
CA VAL A 144 14.29 -10.04 -7.37
C VAL A 144 14.94 -10.02 -5.98
N GLU A 145 15.98 -10.83 -5.77
CA GLU A 145 16.69 -10.96 -4.49
C GLU A 145 17.55 -9.75 -4.12
N ARG A 146 17.71 -8.79 -5.04
CA ARG A 146 18.30 -7.47 -4.70
C ARG A 146 17.41 -6.69 -3.73
N TYR A 147 16.12 -7.01 -3.68
CA TYR A 147 15.23 -6.44 -2.67
C TYR A 147 15.43 -7.15 -1.31
N PRO A 148 15.86 -6.45 -0.25
CA PRO A 148 16.30 -7.07 1.00
C PRO A 148 15.23 -7.88 1.76
N ARG A 149 13.95 -7.70 1.43
CA ARG A 149 12.82 -8.40 2.08
C ARG A 149 12.15 -9.43 1.17
N ALA A 150 12.78 -9.80 0.06
CA ALA A 150 12.20 -10.71 -0.93
C ALA A 150 11.80 -12.05 -0.32
N GLU A 151 12.70 -12.70 0.41
CA GLU A 151 12.44 -14.00 1.04
C GLU A 151 11.28 -13.93 2.05
N ARG A 152 11.31 -12.95 2.96
CA ARG A 152 10.21 -12.70 3.90
C ARG A 152 8.86 -12.43 3.21
N ALA A 153 8.86 -11.73 2.08
CA ALA A 153 7.63 -11.41 1.33
C ALA A 153 7.06 -12.64 0.64
N ARG A 154 7.92 -13.49 0.07
CA ARG A 154 7.50 -14.80 -0.46
C ARG A 154 6.79 -15.62 0.61
N GLY A 155 7.40 -15.80 1.79
CA GLY A 155 6.80 -16.56 2.88
C GLY A 155 5.49 -15.96 3.41
N PHE A 156 5.37 -14.63 3.43
CA PHE A 156 4.11 -13.96 3.81
C PHE A 156 2.99 -14.26 2.82
N LEU A 157 3.26 -14.13 1.52
CA LEU A 157 2.27 -14.36 0.47
C LEU A 157 1.87 -15.83 0.41
N GLU A 158 2.83 -16.76 0.55
CA GLU A 158 2.56 -18.20 0.64
C GLU A 158 1.63 -18.52 1.83
N GLY A 159 1.95 -18.01 3.03
CA GLY A 159 1.10 -18.19 4.20
C GLY A 159 -0.30 -17.60 4.03
N PHE A 160 -0.40 -16.43 3.39
CA PHE A 160 -1.69 -15.80 3.09
C PHE A 160 -2.51 -16.62 2.09
N SER A 161 -1.91 -17.07 0.98
CA SER A 161 -2.57 -17.89 -0.03
C SER A 161 -3.02 -19.24 0.55
N MET A 162 -2.19 -19.88 1.37
CA MET A 162 -2.56 -21.12 2.08
C MET A 162 -3.77 -20.93 2.99
N ALA A 163 -3.83 -19.83 3.75
CA ALA A 163 -4.95 -19.53 4.64
C ALA A 163 -6.23 -19.16 3.88
N ALA A 164 -6.11 -18.47 2.74
CA ALA A 164 -7.25 -18.00 1.97
C ALA A 164 -7.83 -19.07 1.02
N ASN A 165 -6.96 -19.84 0.37
CA ASN A 165 -7.30 -20.66 -0.81
C ASN A 165 -6.83 -22.13 -0.70
N GLY A 166 -6.10 -22.51 0.35
CA GLY A 166 -5.61 -23.88 0.55
C GLY A 166 -4.46 -24.30 -0.39
N ALA A 167 -3.91 -23.38 -1.18
CA ALA A 167 -2.77 -23.60 -2.07
C ALA A 167 -1.96 -22.30 -2.24
N PRO A 168 -0.64 -22.37 -2.47
CA PRO A 168 0.17 -21.20 -2.77
C PRO A 168 -0.21 -20.60 -4.14
N GLU A 169 -0.23 -19.28 -4.22
CA GLU A 169 -0.47 -18.56 -5.47
C GLU A 169 0.84 -18.05 -6.06
N GLU A 170 0.99 -18.24 -7.35
CA GLU A 170 2.12 -17.73 -8.13
C GLU A 170 1.83 -16.31 -8.66
N CYS A 171 2.85 -15.63 -9.17
CA CYS A 171 2.66 -14.46 -10.05
C CYS A 171 2.44 -14.93 -11.50
#